data_AF-A0A927BFA3-F1
#
_entry.id   AF-A0A927BFA3-F1
#
_cell.length_a   1.000
_cell.length_b   1.000
_cell.length_c   1.000
_cell.angle_alpha   90.00
_cell.angle_beta   90.00
_cell.angle_gamma   90.00
#
_symmetry.space_group_name_H-M   'P 1'
#
loop_
_entity.id
_entity.type
_entity.pdbx_description
1 polymer ?
#
loop_
_entity_poly.entity_id
_entity_poly.type
_entity_poly.pdbx_seq_one_letter_code
_entity_poly.pdbx_strand_id
1 'polypeptide(L)'
;MDSPVIPAGFPDPALVINYPTALRFVRYRLNRMMHGQMKPWAREYRFNYARLVEIKKDNRPLYVPLVQRLLATWGHSVEVIRLLSPDKAKRHFYWFATPQAHALFSHELRCYDQLVALAGHERTA
;
A
#
# COMPACT_ATOMS: atom_id res chain seq x y z
N MET A 1 -6.32 -10.17 39.57
CA MET A 1 -6.72 -9.41 38.37
C MET A 1 -6.12 -10.12 37.19
N ASP A 2 -6.92 -10.96 36.54
CA ASP A 2 -6.52 -11.63 35.29
C ASP A 2 -6.37 -10.56 34.22
N SER A 3 -5.12 -10.32 33.80
CA SER A 3 -4.85 -9.62 32.56
C SER A 3 -5.61 -10.33 31.44
N PRO A 4 -6.36 -9.61 30.58
CA PRO A 4 -6.97 -10.26 29.44
C PRO A 4 -5.86 -10.88 28.61
N VAL A 5 -5.86 -12.21 28.52
CA VAL A 5 -5.03 -12.97 27.59
C VAL A 5 -5.54 -12.59 26.21
N ILE A 6 -4.96 -11.53 25.63
CA ILE A 6 -5.11 -11.26 24.20
C ILE A 6 -4.53 -12.51 23.56
N PRO A 7 -5.33 -13.32 22.83
CA PRO A 7 -4.75 -14.45 22.13
C PRO A 7 -3.64 -13.86 21.26
N ALA A 8 -2.47 -14.48 21.25
CA ALA A 8 -1.50 -14.29 20.17
C ALA A 8 -2.12 -14.89 18.89
N GLY A 9 -3.27 -14.33 18.50
CA GLY A 9 -4.10 -14.76 17.41
C GLY A 9 -3.43 -14.28 16.16
N PHE A 10 -3.24 -15.21 15.25
CA PHE A 10 -2.92 -14.92 13.87
C PHE A 10 -3.74 -13.69 13.41
N PRO A 11 -3.12 -12.75 12.69
CA PRO A 11 -3.76 -11.48 12.31
C PRO A 11 -5.12 -11.74 11.66
N ASP A 12 -6.15 -10.98 12.07
CA ASP A 12 -7.49 -11.08 11.49
C ASP A 12 -7.38 -11.00 9.96
N PRO A 13 -7.70 -12.09 9.21
CA PRO A 13 -7.54 -12.12 7.76
C PRO A 13 -8.33 -11.02 7.05
N ALA A 14 -9.40 -10.51 7.66
CA ALA A 14 -10.19 -9.42 7.11
C ALA A 14 -9.43 -8.08 7.08
N LEU A 15 -8.33 -7.96 7.83
CA LEU A 15 -7.47 -6.78 7.91
C LEU A 15 -6.17 -6.93 7.11
N VAL A 16 -6.08 -7.94 6.25
CA VAL A 16 -4.87 -8.26 5.49
C VAL A 16 -5.05 -7.92 4.02
N ILE A 17 -4.09 -7.20 3.45
CA ILE A 17 -4.01 -6.94 2.01
C ILE A 17 -2.74 -7.57 1.41
N ASN A 18 -2.81 -7.97 0.15
CA ASN A 18 -1.64 -8.50 -0.57
C ASN A 18 -0.76 -7.37 -1.15
N TYR A 19 0.48 -7.74 -1.52
CA TYR A 19 1.41 -6.80 -2.14
C TYR A 19 0.85 -6.03 -3.36
N PRO A 20 0.21 -6.69 -4.34
CA PRO A 20 -0.38 -5.99 -5.49
C PRO A 20 -1.38 -4.89 -5.11
N THR A 21 -2.22 -5.13 -4.10
CA THR A 21 -3.22 -4.16 -3.62
C THR A 21 -2.55 -2.94 -3.00
N ALA A 22 -1.57 -3.15 -2.13
CA ALA A 22 -0.78 -2.07 -1.54
C ALA A 22 -0.02 -1.27 -2.61
N LEU A 23 0.62 -1.95 -3.55
CA LEU A 23 1.35 -1.31 -4.64
C LEU A 23 0.44 -0.45 -5.52
N ARG A 24 -0.78 -0.94 -5.81
CA ARG A 24 -1.79 -0.17 -6.58
C ARG A 24 -2.13 1.14 -5.88
N PHE A 25 -2.43 1.10 -4.58
CA PHE A 25 -2.67 2.30 -3.78
C PHE A 25 -1.49 3.29 -3.81
N VAL A 26 -0.27 2.79 -3.59
CA VAL A 26 0.96 3.60 -3.64
C VAL A 26 1.11 4.29 -5.00
N ARG A 27 0.89 3.57 -6.09
CA ARG A 27 0.96 4.12 -7.45
C ARG A 27 -0.05 5.23 -7.66
N TYR A 28 -1.29 5.08 -7.19
CA TYR A 28 -2.28 6.16 -7.28
C TYR A 28 -1.82 7.42 -6.56
N ARG A 29 -1.35 7.29 -5.32
CA ARG A 29 -0.81 8.43 -4.56
C ARG A 29 0.34 9.13 -5.28
N LEU A 30 1.31 8.36 -5.80
CA LEU A 30 2.45 8.91 -6.56
C LEU A 30 2.05 9.50 -7.92
N ASN A 31 0.98 9.01 -8.54
CA ASN A 31 0.48 9.52 -9.83
C ASN A 31 -0.37 10.78 -9.67
N ARG A 32 -0.97 11.02 -8.50
CA ARG A 32 -1.72 12.24 -8.21
C ARG A 32 -0.87 13.43 -7.79
N MET A 33 0.42 13.22 -7.49
CA MET A 33 1.33 14.33 -7.22
C MET A 33 1.43 15.22 -8.46
N MET A 34 1.29 16.54 -8.27
CA MET A 34 1.43 17.50 -9.37
C MET A 34 2.82 17.40 -10.01
N HIS A 35 2.92 17.79 -11.28
CA HIS A 35 4.19 17.77 -12.00
C HIS A 35 5.27 18.55 -11.22
N GLY A 36 6.46 17.97 -11.11
CA GLY A 36 7.57 18.55 -10.37
C GLY A 36 7.53 18.36 -8.84
N GLN A 37 6.38 18.00 -8.24
CA GLN A 37 6.25 17.91 -6.76
C GLN A 37 6.81 16.63 -6.14
N MET A 38 6.95 15.55 -6.91
CA MET A 38 7.45 14.27 -6.36
C MET A 38 8.91 14.35 -5.89
N LYS A 39 9.76 15.15 -6.54
CA LYS A 39 11.17 15.31 -6.17
C LYS A 39 11.36 16.04 -4.83
N PRO A 40 10.76 17.22 -4.58
CA PRO A 40 10.83 17.87 -3.27
C PRO A 40 10.18 17.02 -2.17
N TRP A 41 9.02 16.40 -2.44
CA TRP A 41 8.37 15.49 -1.49
C TRP A 41 9.27 14.30 -1.13
N ALA A 42 9.91 13.66 -2.11
CA ALA A 42 10.84 12.57 -1.85
C ALA A 42 12.01 13.02 -0.96
N ARG A 43 12.52 14.24 -1.14
CA ARG A 43 13.59 14.80 -0.30
C ARG A 43 13.13 15.03 1.13
N GLU A 44 11.96 15.63 1.33
CA GLU A 44 11.36 15.91 2.64
C GLU A 44 11.19 14.63 3.47
N TYR A 45 10.57 13.61 2.88
CA TYR A 45 10.31 12.33 3.55
C TYR A 45 11.47 11.33 3.43
N ARG A 46 12.63 11.76 2.91
CA ARG A 46 13.86 10.97 2.74
C ARG A 46 13.67 9.67 1.93
N PHE A 47 12.88 9.73 0.87
CA PHE A 47 12.75 8.66 -0.12
C PHE A 47 13.76 8.83 -1.26
N ASN A 48 14.21 7.71 -1.82
CA ASN A 48 14.98 7.73 -3.06
C ASN A 48 14.05 8.04 -4.24
N TYR A 49 14.22 9.20 -4.87
CA TYR A 49 13.40 9.64 -6.00
C TYR A 49 13.39 8.65 -7.17
N ALA A 50 14.53 8.04 -7.52
CA ALA A 50 14.61 7.07 -8.61
C ALA A 50 13.74 5.83 -8.31
N ARG A 51 13.73 5.35 -7.06
CA ARG A 51 12.87 4.23 -6.65
C ARG A 51 11.37 4.57 -6.73
N LEU A 52 10.97 5.80 -6.43
CA LEU A 52 9.58 6.23 -6.61
C LEU A 52 9.18 6.26 -8.09
N VAL A 53 10.10 6.71 -8.97
CA VAL A 53 9.89 6.68 -10.42
C VAL A 53 9.77 5.24 -10.94
N GLU A 54 10.59 4.32 -10.45
CA GLU A 54 10.53 2.89 -10.80
C GLU A 54 9.19 2.27 -10.39
N ILE A 55 8.71 2.54 -9.17
CA ILE A 55 7.41 2.06 -8.67
C ILE A 55 6.26 2.47 -9.60
N LYS A 56 6.32 3.66 -10.20
CA LYS A 56 5.30 4.14 -11.16
C LYS A 56 5.34 3.38 -12.49
N LYS A 57 6.52 2.94 -12.92
CA LYS A 57 6.76 2.46 -14.30
C LYS A 57 6.69 0.94 -14.45
N ASP A 58 7.07 0.16 -13.43
CA ASP A 58 7.34 -1.27 -13.63
C ASP A 58 6.75 -2.17 -12.52
N ASN A 59 6.47 -3.43 -12.87
CA ASN A 59 5.99 -4.51 -11.98
C ASN A 59 7.14 -5.35 -11.36
N ARG A 60 8.40 -4.96 -11.55
CA ARG A 60 9.59 -5.62 -10.98
C ARG A 60 10.13 -4.83 -9.77
N PRO A 61 11.09 -5.38 -9.01
CA PRO A 61 10.98 -6.36 -7.90
C PRO A 61 10.02 -5.98 -6.75
N LEU A 62 9.84 -6.91 -5.80
CA LEU A 62 9.07 -6.69 -4.57
C LEU A 62 9.71 -5.59 -3.70
N TYR A 63 9.12 -4.40 -3.68
CA TYR A 63 9.57 -3.25 -2.88
C TYR A 63 8.93 -3.24 -1.48
N VAL A 64 8.88 -4.38 -0.80
CA VAL A 64 8.03 -4.55 0.39
C VAL A 64 8.32 -3.52 1.49
N PRO A 65 9.57 -3.29 1.92
CA PRO A 65 9.85 -2.28 2.96
C PRO A 65 9.56 -0.85 2.49
N LEU A 66 9.77 -0.57 1.21
CA LEU A 66 9.52 0.75 0.64
C LEU A 66 8.01 1.03 0.54
N VAL A 67 7.21 0.05 0.11
CA VAL A 67 5.75 0.13 0.07
C VAL A 67 5.19 0.29 1.49
N GLN A 68 5.67 -0.50 2.47
CA GLN A 68 5.30 -0.33 3.88
C GLN A 68 5.56 1.10 4.37
N ARG A 69 6.76 1.64 4.11
CA ARG A 69 7.13 2.99 4.54
C ARG A 69 6.31 4.08 3.83
N LEU A 70 5.97 3.88 2.56
CA LEU A 70 5.09 4.79 1.82
C LEU A 70 3.67 4.79 2.39
N LEU A 71 3.11 3.61 2.70
CA LEU A 71 1.83 3.50 3.39
C LEU A 71 1.85 4.25 4.73
N ALA A 72 2.87 4.02 5.56
CA ALA A 72 3.02 4.70 6.84
C ALA A 72 3.11 6.23 6.70
N THR A 73 3.82 6.72 5.68
CA THR A 73 3.94 8.17 5.40
C THR A 73 2.58 8.81 5.07
N TRP A 74 1.65 8.04 4.50
CA TRP A 74 0.28 8.49 4.24
C TRP A 74 -0.71 8.10 5.34
N GLY A 75 -0.24 7.76 6.54
CA GLY A 75 -1.07 7.45 7.71
C GLY A 75 -1.56 6.01 7.80
N HIS A 76 -1.14 5.13 6.89
CA HIS A 76 -1.52 3.71 6.86
C HIS A 76 -0.41 2.85 7.46
N SER A 77 -0.34 2.79 8.79
CA SER A 77 0.62 1.90 9.46
C SER A 77 0.20 0.44 9.32
N VAL A 78 1.12 -0.40 8.84
CA VAL A 78 0.89 -1.82 8.60
C VAL A 78 2.12 -2.65 8.99
N GLU A 79 1.85 -3.85 9.48
CA GLU A 79 2.86 -4.88 9.71
C GLU A 79 3.05 -5.74 8.45
N VAL A 80 4.28 -6.16 8.17
CA VAL A 80 4.57 -7.03 7.02
C VAL A 80 4.51 -8.48 7.45
N ILE A 81 3.60 -9.23 6.84
CA ILE A 81 3.50 -10.67 7.02
C ILE A 81 4.08 -11.36 5.79
N ARG A 82 4.95 -12.33 6.02
CA ARG A 82 5.48 -13.19 4.98
C ARG A 82 4.92 -14.58 5.14
N LEU A 83 4.11 -15.02 4.18
CA LEU A 83 3.64 -16.40 4.13
C LEU A 83 4.55 -17.20 3.21
N LEU A 84 5.02 -18.35 3.70
CA LEU A 84 5.75 -19.32 2.90
C LEU A 84 4.71 -20.23 2.22
N SER A 85 4.56 -20.10 0.90
CA SER A 85 3.74 -21.02 0.12
C SER A 85 4.55 -22.26 -0.31
N PRO A 86 3.89 -23.42 -0.51
CA PRO A 86 4.55 -24.67 -0.96
C PRO A 86 5.27 -24.53 -2.30
N ASP A 87 4.84 -23.59 -3.13
CA ASP A 87 5.43 -23.20 -4.42
C ASP A 87 6.75 -22.42 -4.28
N LYS A 88 7.25 -22.19 -3.05
CA LYS A 88 8.40 -21.32 -2.71
C LYS A 88 8.24 -19.87 -3.19
N ALA A 89 7.05 -19.47 -3.64
CA ALA A 89 6.77 -18.10 -4.04
C ALA A 89 6.69 -17.23 -2.78
N LYS A 90 7.49 -16.16 -2.74
CA LYS A 90 7.49 -15.20 -1.63
C LYS A 90 6.28 -14.28 -1.76
N ARG A 91 5.18 -14.62 -1.09
CA ARG A 91 3.99 -13.77 -0.99
C ARG A 91 4.10 -12.89 0.24
N HIS A 92 4.02 -11.58 0.03
CA HIS A 92 4.04 -10.59 1.10
C HIS A 92 2.66 -9.98 1.24
N PHE A 93 2.27 -9.82 2.51
CA PHE A 93 1.01 -9.26 2.93
C PHE A 93 1.28 -8.11 3.90
N TYR A 94 0.32 -7.20 3.98
CA TYR A 94 0.34 -6.09 4.92
C TYR A 94 -0.90 -6.20 5.79
N TRP A 95 -0.69 -6.12 7.10
CA TRP A 95 -1.74 -6.24 8.09
C TRP A 95 -1.94 -4.92 8.81
N PHE A 96 -3.19 -4.46 8.84
CA PHE A 96 -3.58 -3.26 9.56
C PHE A 96 -3.83 -3.59 11.03
N ALA A 97 -3.27 -2.77 11.92
CA ALA A 97 -3.46 -2.93 13.36
C ALA A 97 -4.92 -2.72 13.80
N THR A 98 -5.72 -1.97 13.04
CA THR A 98 -7.12 -1.65 13.39
C THR A 98 -8.07 -1.78 12.19
N PRO A 99 -9.33 -2.18 12.43
CA PRO A 99 -10.37 -2.16 11.41
C PRO A 99 -10.62 -0.78 10.79
N GLN A 100 -10.49 0.28 11.59
CA GLN A 100 -10.70 1.66 11.14
C GLN A 100 -9.64 2.09 10.12
N ALA A 101 -8.38 1.74 10.35
CA ALA A 101 -7.30 2.02 9.39
C ALA A 101 -7.50 1.24 8.08
N HIS A 102 -7.88 -0.04 8.18
CA HIS A 102 -8.19 -0.86 7.01
C HIS A 102 -9.40 -0.32 6.22
N ALA A 103 -10.45 0.11 6.91
CA ALA A 103 -11.65 0.70 6.30
C ALA A 103 -11.32 2.01 5.58
N LEU A 104 -10.51 2.88 6.19
CA LEU A 104 -10.06 4.12 5.56
C LEU A 104 -9.23 3.84 4.30
N PHE A 105 -8.22 2.97 4.40
CA PHE A 105 -7.43 2.54 3.24
C PHE A 105 -8.31 2.02 2.11
N SER A 106 -9.26 1.13 2.43
CA SER A 106 -10.17 0.52 1.47
C SER A 106 -11.09 1.55 0.81
N HIS A 107 -11.57 2.53 1.57
CA HIS A 107 -12.37 3.63 1.05
C HIS A 107 -11.56 4.48 0.07
N GLU A 108 -10.36 4.94 0.46
CA GLU A 108 -9.49 5.73 -0.40
C GLU A 108 -9.13 4.99 -1.70
N LEU A 109 -8.80 3.69 -1.61
CA LEU A 109 -8.50 2.86 -2.79
C LEU A 109 -9.71 2.77 -3.73
N ARG A 110 -10.92 2.55 -3.20
CA ARG A 110 -12.14 2.53 -4.02
C ARG A 110 -12.39 3.86 -4.71
N CYS A 111 -12.19 4.98 -4.03
CA CYS A 111 -12.31 6.31 -4.64
C CYS A 111 -11.31 6.48 -5.79
N TYR A 112 -10.07 5.99 -5.65
CA TYR A 112 -9.10 6.00 -6.74
C TYR A 112 -9.51 5.12 -7.91
N ASP A 113 -9.94 3.89 -7.63
CA ASP A 113 -10.38 2.94 -8.67
C ASP A 113 -11.56 3.56 -9.48
N GLN A 114 -12.50 4.25 -8.81
CA GLN A 114 -13.61 4.97 -9.46
C GLN A 114 -13.13 6.14 -10.34
N LEU A 115 -12.23 6.99 -9.84
CA LEU A 115 -11.68 8.11 -10.61
C LEU A 115 -10.97 7.65 -11.89
N VAL A 116 -10.24 6.54 -11.80
CA VAL A 116 -9.53 5.95 -12.94
C VAL A 116 -10.51 5.37 -13.97
N ALA A 117 -11.58 4.71 -13.50
CA ALA A 117 -12.63 4.24 -14.39
C ALA A 117 -13.25 5.40 -15.17
N LEU A 118 -13.66 6.47 -14.48
CA LEU A 118 -14.24 7.67 -15.11
C LEU A 118 -13.30 8.29 -16.16
N ALA A 119 -12.03 8.50 -15.82
CA ALA A 119 -11.05 9.05 -16.76
C ALA A 119 -10.74 8.12 -17.95
N GLY A 120 -10.97 6.81 -17.81
CA GLY A 120 -10.88 5.85 -18.90
C GLY A 120 -12.04 5.96 -19.89
N HIS A 121 -13.26 6.17 -19.38
CA HIS A 121 -14.46 6.33 -20.20
C HIS A 121 -14.44 7.60 -21.07
N GLU A 122 -13.87 8.70 -20.59
CA GLU A 122 -13.76 9.97 -21.34
C GLU A 122 -12.76 9.92 -22.50
N ARG A 123 -11.84 8.94 -22.53
CA ARG A 123 -10.85 8.79 -23.62
C ARG A 123 -11.35 7.96 -24.81
N THR A 124 -12.51 7.34 -24.66
CA THR A 124 -13.12 6.45 -25.67
C THR A 124 -14.43 7.00 -26.23
N ALA A 125 -14.83 8.21 -25.83
CA ALA A 125 -16.02 8.91 -26.29
C ALA A 125 -15.66 10.00 -27.30
#